data_AF-A0AAW2NVV6-F1
#
_entry.id   AF-A0AAW2NVV6-F1
#
_cell.length_a   1.000
_cell.length_b   1.000
_cell.length_c   1.000
_cell.angle_alpha   90.00
_cell.angle_beta   90.00
_cell.angle_gamma   90.00
#
_symmetry.space_group_name_H-M   'P 1'
#
loop_
_entity.id
_entity.type
_entity.pdbx_description
1 polymer ?
#
loop_
_entity_poly.entity_id
_entity_poly.type
_entity_poly.pdbx_seq_one_letter_code
_entity_poly.pdbx_strand_id
1 'polypeptide(L)'
;MAEPKATTKPRTVCCVGDIHGYITKLQNLWSNLENTVGPSEFQTALIIFLGDYCDRGPDTKKVIDFLISLPSKYPNQSHVFLCGNHDLAFAAFLGLLPSPPDGSDFSETWKEYEMNEKREGWYNGEGMRICTCKEGGGLAG
;
A
#
# COMPACT_ATOMS: atom_id res chain seq x y z
N MET A 1 37.37 36.21 -10.44
CA MET A 1 37.15 35.30 -9.29
C MET A 1 35.94 34.46 -9.64
N ALA A 2 36.09 33.14 -9.74
CA ALA A 2 34.96 32.26 -10.04
C ALA A 2 34.11 32.10 -8.78
N GLU A 3 32.81 32.37 -8.87
CA GLU A 3 31.86 32.10 -7.79
C GLU A 3 31.85 30.59 -7.47
N PRO A 4 31.79 30.20 -6.18
CA PRO A 4 31.71 28.79 -5.82
C PRO A 4 30.38 28.23 -6.31
N LYS A 5 30.43 27.23 -7.21
CA LYS A 5 29.26 26.42 -7.59
C LYS A 5 28.70 25.80 -6.31
N ALA A 6 27.48 26.19 -5.93
CA ALA A 6 26.75 25.57 -4.83
C ALA A 6 26.63 24.07 -5.09
N THR A 7 27.28 23.27 -4.25
CA THR A 7 27.15 21.81 -4.27
C THR A 7 25.85 21.44 -3.57
N THR A 8 24.81 21.13 -4.35
CA THR A 8 23.53 20.66 -3.78
C THR A 8 23.74 19.27 -3.18
N LYS A 9 23.45 19.13 -1.88
CA LYS A 9 23.49 17.84 -1.18
C LYS A 9 22.46 16.90 -1.83
N PRO A 10 22.80 15.60 -2.07
CA PRO A 10 21.83 14.66 -2.62
C PRO A 10 20.65 14.49 -1.66
N ARG A 11 19.46 14.26 -2.22
CA ARG A 11 18.23 14.04 -1.46
C ARG A 11 18.33 12.73 -0.67
N THR A 12 17.93 12.74 0.59
CA THR A 12 17.80 11.52 1.39
C THR A 12 16.64 10.67 0.89
N VAL A 13 16.88 9.36 0.75
CA VAL A 13 15.87 8.36 0.41
C VAL A 13 15.85 7.29 1.50
N CYS A 14 14.66 6.99 2.02
CA CYS A 14 14.46 5.92 3.01
C CYS A 14 13.49 4.88 2.44
N CYS A 15 13.93 3.62 2.38
CA CYS A 15 13.08 2.50 2.01
C CYS A 15 12.66 1.75 3.27
N VAL A 16 11.36 1.63 3.50
CA VAL A 16 10.75 0.99 4.67
C VAL A 16 10.17 -0.35 4.24
N GLY A 17 10.69 -1.44 4.79
CA GLY A 17 10.19 -2.80 4.52
C GLY A 17 8.83 -3.09 5.16
N ASP A 18 8.42 -4.35 5.08
CA ASP A 18 7.11 -4.86 5.46
C ASP A 18 6.73 -4.48 6.89
N ILE A 19 5.49 -4.04 7.08
CA ILE A 19 5.01 -3.53 8.37
C ILE A 19 4.11 -4.54 9.06
N HIS A 20 3.25 -5.25 8.31
CA HIS A 20 2.39 -6.32 8.79
C HIS A 20 1.65 -5.99 10.08
N GLY A 21 0.92 -4.88 10.12
CA GLY A 21 0.10 -4.50 11.28
C GLY A 21 0.85 -4.20 12.58
N TYR A 22 2.19 -4.14 12.59
CA TYR A 22 2.98 -3.85 13.79
C TYR A 22 3.20 -2.35 14.01
N ILE A 23 2.14 -1.65 14.43
CA ILE A 23 2.18 -0.19 14.63
C ILE A 23 3.33 0.28 15.53
N THR A 24 3.63 -0.44 16.62
CA THR A 24 4.73 -0.06 17.53
C THR A 24 6.09 -0.12 16.84
N LYS A 25 6.31 -1.11 15.96
CA LYS A 25 7.56 -1.21 15.18
C LYS A 25 7.68 -0.04 14.20
N LEU A 26 6.58 0.31 13.53
CA LEU A 26 6.53 1.44 12.61
C LEU A 26 6.80 2.77 13.32
N GLN A 27 6.17 3.02 14.47
CA GLN A 27 6.38 4.25 15.25
C GLN A 27 7.81 4.37 15.78
N ASN A 28 8.38 3.26 16.26
CA ASN A 28 9.77 3.23 16.72
C ASN A 28 10.76 3.46 15.57
N LEU A 29 10.53 2.83 14.42
CA LEU A 29 11.33 3.06 13.21
C LEU A 29 11.26 4.52 12.78
N TRP A 30 10.06 5.09 12.74
CA TRP A 30 9.84 6.49 12.36
C TRP A 30 10.60 7.45 13.28
N SER A 31 10.48 7.24 14.59
CA SER A 31 11.20 8.03 15.61
C SER A 31 12.72 7.90 15.44
N ASN A 32 13.23 6.71 15.11
CA ASN A 32 14.65 6.52 14.86
C ASN A 32 15.12 7.23 13.58
N LEU A 33 14.31 7.23 12.51
CA LEU A 33 14.63 7.95 11.28
C LEU A 33 14.71 9.47 11.52
N GLU A 34 13.74 10.03 12.24
CA GLU A 34 13.74 11.46 12.63
C GLU A 34 15.02 11.87 13.36
N ASN A 35 15.48 11.02 14.28
CA ASN A 35 16.67 11.30 15.09
C ASN A 35 17.99 11.05 14.34
N THR A 36 18.01 10.15 13.35
CA THR A 36 19.26 9.70 12.71
C THR A 36 19.58 10.45 11.42
N VAL A 37 18.58 10.81 10.62
CA VAL A 37 18.77 11.38 9.27
C VAL A 37 19.21 12.86 9.31
N GLY A 38 18.90 13.57 10.40
CA GLY A 38 19.07 15.02 10.52
C GLY A 38 17.77 15.76 10.18
N PRO A 39 17.37 16.80 10.93
CA PRO A 39 16.06 17.45 10.75
C PRO A 39 15.83 18.02 9.34
N SER A 40 16.86 18.63 8.72
CA SER A 40 16.72 19.25 7.40
C SER A 40 16.56 18.21 6.28
N GLU A 41 17.34 17.15 6.36
CA GLU A 41 17.33 16.05 5.41
C GLU A 41 16.05 15.22 5.54
N PHE A 42 15.62 14.95 6.78
CA PHE A 42 14.40 14.21 7.04
C PHE A 42 13.18 14.97 6.53
N GLN A 43 13.10 16.29 6.77
CA GLN A 43 11.96 17.11 6.35
C GLN A 43 11.73 17.10 4.83
N THR A 44 12.75 16.83 4.01
CA THR A 44 12.67 16.83 2.54
C THR A 44 12.90 15.44 1.92
N ALA A 45 12.98 14.41 2.76
CA ALA A 45 13.28 13.04 2.34
C ALA A 45 12.21 12.47 1.39
N LEU A 46 12.63 11.53 0.56
CA LEU A 46 11.75 10.61 -0.15
C LEU A 46 11.61 9.35 0.70
N ILE A 47 10.39 9.04 1.12
CA ILE A 47 10.08 7.84 1.91
C ILE A 47 9.32 6.87 1.00
N ILE A 48 9.89 5.68 0.80
CA ILE A 48 9.30 4.62 -0.01
C ILE A 48 8.94 3.45 0.91
N PHE A 49 7.65 3.22 1.08
CA PHE A 49 7.13 2.04 1.75
C PHE A 49 7.01 0.90 0.75
N LEU A 50 7.59 -0.26 1.07
CA LEU A 50 7.75 -1.37 0.14
C LEU A 50 6.53 -2.30 0.04
N GLY A 51 5.46 -2.01 0.80
CA GLY A 51 4.23 -2.81 0.82
C GLY A 51 4.06 -3.61 2.12
N ASP A 52 3.10 -4.54 2.10
CA ASP A 52 2.74 -5.46 3.16
C ASP A 52 2.46 -4.72 4.49
N TYR A 53 1.44 -3.87 4.44
CA TYR A 53 0.96 -3.08 5.57
C TYR A 53 0.03 -3.87 6.48
N CYS A 54 -0.76 -4.77 5.89
CA CYS A 54 -1.76 -5.59 6.57
C CYS A 54 -1.25 -7.00 6.93
N ASP A 55 -2.11 -7.76 7.60
CA ASP A 55 -1.91 -9.13 8.06
C ASP A 55 -0.81 -9.35 9.12
N ARG A 56 -0.85 -10.53 9.75
CA ARG A 56 0.04 -11.04 10.82
C ARG A 56 0.01 -10.26 12.13
N GLY A 57 0.24 -8.95 12.12
CA GLY A 57 0.20 -8.10 13.30
C GLY A 57 -1.23 -7.68 13.68
N PRO A 58 -1.41 -7.21 14.91
CA PRO A 58 -2.75 -6.98 15.47
C PRO A 58 -3.40 -5.65 15.04
N ASP A 59 -2.64 -4.69 14.49
CA ASP A 59 -3.05 -3.29 14.41
C ASP A 59 -3.00 -2.70 12.99
N THR A 60 -3.40 -3.46 11.96
CA THR A 60 -3.46 -3.00 10.54
C THR A 60 -4.15 -1.63 10.40
N LYS A 61 -5.29 -1.42 11.06
CA LYS A 61 -6.00 -0.14 11.03
C LYS A 61 -5.11 1.02 11.47
N LYS A 62 -4.40 0.87 12.59
CA LYS A 62 -3.54 1.94 13.12
C LYS A 62 -2.33 2.18 12.23
N VAL A 63 -1.81 1.14 11.56
CA VAL A 63 -0.77 1.28 10.54
C VAL A 63 -1.26 2.16 9.39
N ILE A 64 -2.42 1.84 8.81
CA ILE A 64 -2.99 2.62 7.71
C ILE A 64 -3.28 4.06 8.15
N ASP A 65 -3.87 4.27 9.34
CA ASP A 65 -4.12 5.60 9.91
C ASP A 65 -2.81 6.40 10.07
N PHE A 66 -1.73 5.73 10.50
CA PHE A 66 -0.41 6.34 10.62
C PHE A 66 0.13 6.78 9.25
N LEU A 67 0.09 5.90 8.24
CA LEU A 67 0.57 6.18 6.89
C LEU A 67 -0.20 7.33 6.23
N ILE A 68 -1.53 7.36 6.38
CA ILE A 68 -2.40 8.45 5.90
C ILE A 68 -2.04 9.80 6.55
N SER A 69 -1.57 9.79 7.81
CA SER A 69 -1.19 11.01 8.52
C SER A 69 0.15 11.61 8.09
N LEU A 70 0.99 10.88 7.34
CA LEU A 70 2.35 11.33 7.03
C LEU A 70 2.41 12.57 6.12
N PRO A 71 1.62 12.68 5.04
CA PRO A 71 1.70 13.86 4.17
C PRO A 71 1.30 15.16 4.88
N SER A 72 0.37 15.10 5.84
CA SER A 72 -0.02 16.29 6.61
C SER A 72 0.99 16.64 7.70
N LYS A 73 1.64 15.65 8.32
CA LYS A 73 2.71 15.86 9.32
C LYS A 73 4.01 16.33 8.69
N TYR A 74 4.34 15.87 7.48
CA TYR A 74 5.59 16.17 6.78
C TYR A 74 5.30 16.65 5.35
N PRO A 75 4.78 17.88 5.18
CA PRO A 75 4.33 18.39 3.87
C PRO A 75 5.46 18.58 2.84
N ASN A 76 6.72 18.60 3.28
CA ASN A 76 7.89 18.75 2.42
C ASN A 76 8.54 17.39 2.08
N GLN A 77 8.07 16.29 2.68
CA GLN A 77 8.47 14.95 2.29
C GLN A 77 7.68 14.50 1.06
N SER A 78 8.21 13.50 0.36
CA SER A 78 7.43 12.73 -0.61
C SER A 78 7.25 11.32 -0.08
N HIS A 79 6.02 10.81 -0.09
CA HIS A 79 5.70 9.45 0.36
C HIS A 79 5.24 8.61 -0.82
N VAL A 80 5.86 7.45 -1.02
CA VAL A 80 5.47 6.43 -2.00
C VAL A 80 5.04 5.19 -1.23
N PHE A 81 3.87 4.65 -1.58
CA PHE A 81 3.32 3.45 -0.96
C PHE A 81 3.18 2.38 -2.04
N LEU A 82 4.10 1.42 -2.06
CA LEU A 82 3.97 0.27 -2.96
C LEU A 82 2.84 -0.65 -2.45
N CYS A 83 2.21 -1.37 -3.37
CA CYS A 83 1.20 -2.37 -3.02
C CYS A 83 1.91 -3.72 -2.89
N GLY A 84 1.99 -4.25 -1.67
CA GLY A 84 2.47 -5.61 -1.41
C GLY A 84 1.40 -6.65 -1.79
N ASN A 85 1.78 -7.93 -1.81
CA ASN A 85 0.84 -8.99 -2.16
C ASN A 85 -0.28 -9.14 -1.11
N HIS A 86 0.02 -8.86 0.16
CA HIS A 86 -1.00 -8.85 1.21
C HIS A 86 -2.00 -7.69 1.01
N ASP A 87 -1.49 -6.50 0.69
CA ASP A 87 -2.33 -5.32 0.46
C ASP A 87 -3.20 -5.49 -0.79
N LEU A 88 -2.66 -6.12 -1.85
CA LEU A 88 -3.40 -6.44 -3.07
C LEU A 88 -4.56 -7.39 -2.77
N ALA A 89 -4.31 -8.47 -2.02
CA ALA A 89 -5.34 -9.41 -1.61
C ALA A 89 -6.41 -8.74 -0.73
N PHE A 90 -5.99 -7.85 0.19
CA PHE A 90 -6.93 -7.11 1.02
C PHE A 90 -7.80 -6.14 0.20
N ALA A 91 -7.20 -5.38 -0.72
CA ALA A 91 -7.94 -4.51 -1.63
C ALA A 91 -8.90 -5.28 -2.55
N ALA A 92 -8.49 -6.46 -3.03
CA ALA A 92 -9.34 -7.35 -3.82
C ALA A 92 -10.57 -7.81 -3.01
N PHE A 93 -10.37 -8.24 -1.77
CA PHE A 93 -11.46 -8.64 -0.88
C PHE A 93 -12.46 -7.50 -0.62
N LEU A 94 -11.97 -6.26 -0.52
CA LEU A 94 -12.81 -5.07 -0.38
C LEU A 94 -13.45 -4.60 -1.70
N GLY A 95 -13.20 -5.26 -2.84
CA GLY A 95 -13.73 -4.89 -4.14
C GLY A 95 -13.16 -3.57 -4.70
N LEU A 96 -11.94 -3.20 -4.29
CA LEU A 96 -11.31 -1.92 -4.68
C LEU A 96 -10.48 -2.02 -5.97
N LEU A 97 -10.26 -3.22 -6.50
CA LEU A 97 -9.50 -3.40 -7.74
C LEU A 97 -10.34 -3.00 -8.95
N PRO A 98 -9.76 -2.29 -9.92
CA PRO A 98 -10.44 -2.02 -11.19
C PRO A 98 -10.61 -3.33 -11.97
N SER A 99 -11.70 -3.44 -12.73
CA SER A 99 -11.93 -4.58 -13.63
C SER A 99 -10.71 -4.85 -14.53
N PRO A 100 -10.42 -6.13 -14.85
CA PRO A 100 -9.34 -6.49 -15.75
C PRO A 100 -9.41 -5.71 -17.08
N PRO A 101 -8.30 -5.12 -17.56
CA PRO A 101 -8.29 -4.31 -18.79
C PRO A 101 -8.66 -5.08 -20.06
N ASP A 102 -8.51 -6.40 -20.04
CA ASP A 102 -8.88 -7.31 -21.14
C ASP A 102 -10.38 -7.67 -21.13
N GLY A 103 -11.15 -7.19 -20.15
CA GLY A 103 -12.57 -7.45 -19.99
C GLY A 103 -12.90 -8.82 -19.39
N SER A 104 -11.90 -9.58 -18.93
CA SER A 104 -12.14 -10.83 -18.19
C SER A 104 -12.79 -10.57 -16.83
N ASP A 105 -13.54 -11.56 -16.33
CA ASP A 105 -14.03 -11.54 -14.95
C ASP A 105 -12.90 -11.96 -13.99
N PHE A 106 -12.83 -11.40 -12.79
CA PHE A 106 -11.82 -11.82 -11.81
C PHE A 106 -11.90 -13.32 -11.48
N SER A 107 -13.09 -13.92 -11.58
CA SER A 107 -13.27 -15.36 -11.34
C SER A 107 -12.49 -16.25 -12.32
N GLU A 108 -12.05 -15.73 -13.46
CA GLU A 108 -11.20 -16.48 -14.37
C GLU A 108 -9.82 -16.78 -13.77
N THR A 109 -9.31 -15.89 -12.91
CA THR A 109 -8.03 -16.07 -12.21
C THR A 109 -8.03 -17.26 -11.24
N TRP A 110 -9.19 -17.72 -10.80
CA TRP A 110 -9.32 -18.80 -9.82
C TRP A 110 -9.01 -20.18 -10.42
N LYS A 111 -9.25 -20.38 -11.72
CA LYS A 111 -9.10 -21.67 -12.40
C LYS A 111 -7.70 -22.27 -12.25
N GLU A 112 -6.68 -21.42 -12.23
CA GLU A 112 -5.29 -21.84 -12.06
C GLU A 112 -5.04 -22.50 -10.68
N TYR A 113 -5.78 -22.07 -9.65
CA TYR A 113 -5.56 -22.47 -8.26
C TYR A 113 -6.75 -23.21 -7.61
N GLU A 114 -7.78 -23.57 -8.39
CA GLU A 114 -9.03 -24.20 -7.90
C GLU A 114 -8.77 -25.46 -7.06
N MET A 115 -7.71 -26.22 -7.38
CA MET A 115 -7.28 -27.39 -6.60
C MET A 115 -6.98 -27.07 -5.12
N ASN A 116 -6.74 -25.80 -4.78
CA ASN A 116 -6.45 -25.35 -3.42
C ASN A 116 -7.71 -24.88 -2.66
N GLU A 117 -8.84 -24.66 -3.33
CA GLU A 117 -10.05 -24.04 -2.74
C GLU A 117 -10.47 -24.73 -1.44
N LYS A 118 -10.57 -26.07 -1.48
CA LYS A 118 -10.98 -26.87 -0.32
C LYS A 118 -9.94 -26.86 0.81
N ARG A 119 -8.65 -26.85 0.46
CA ARG A 119 -7.55 -26.89 1.44
C ARG A 119 -7.42 -25.56 2.17
N GLU A 120 -7.57 -24.46 1.45
CA GLU A 120 -7.40 -23.10 1.96
C GLU A 120 -8.71 -22.50 2.49
N GLY A 121 -9.85 -23.12 2.19
CA GLY A 121 -11.15 -22.67 2.68
C GLY A 121 -11.49 -21.29 2.14
N TRP A 122 -11.41 -21.12 0.82
CA TRP A 122 -11.65 -19.83 0.18
C TRP A 122 -13.01 -19.24 0.60
N TYR A 123 -13.02 -17.91 0.73
CA TYR A 123 -14.22 -17.18 1.11
C TYR A 123 -15.36 -17.46 0.11
N ASN A 124 -16.55 -17.76 0.61
CA ASN A 124 -17.73 -18.09 -0.20
C ASN A 124 -18.97 -17.26 0.18
N GLY A 125 -18.76 -16.16 0.92
CA GLY A 125 -19.81 -15.26 1.36
C GLY A 125 -20.21 -14.22 0.32
N GLU A 126 -20.90 -13.18 0.77
CA GLU A 126 -21.37 -12.08 -0.06
C GLU A 126 -20.23 -11.41 -0.84
N GLY A 127 -20.49 -11.06 -2.10
CA GLY A 127 -19.52 -10.41 -2.98
C GLY A 127 -18.61 -11.37 -3.76
N MET A 128 -18.45 -12.63 -3.32
CA MET A 128 -17.49 -13.56 -3.94
C MET A 128 -17.75 -13.78 -5.44
N ARG A 129 -19.02 -13.87 -5.86
CA ARG A 129 -19.42 -14.10 -7.26
C ARG A 129 -19.93 -12.85 -8.00
N ILE A 130 -19.90 -11.68 -7.36
CA ILE A 130 -20.32 -10.41 -7.98
C ILE A 130 -19.16 -9.78 -8.77
N CYS A 131 -17.99 -10.39 -8.78
CA CYS A 131 -16.93 -10.10 -9.73
C CYS A 131 -17.27 -10.47 -11.19
N THR A 132 -18.46 -11.01 -11.46
CA THR A 132 -19.03 -11.05 -12.80
C THR A 132 -19.57 -9.67 -13.13
N CYS A 133 -19.07 -9.03 -14.17
CA CYS A 133 -19.62 -7.77 -14.69
C CYS A 133 -21.15 -7.88 -14.87
N LYS A 134 -21.95 -7.38 -13.93
CA LYS A 134 -23.38 -7.13 -14.17
C LYS A 134 -23.56 -5.72 -14.72
N GLU A 135 -23.58 -5.71 -16.06
CA GLU A 135 -24.51 -4.98 -16.92
C GLU A 135 -24.69 -3.50 -16.62
N GLY A 136 -24.17 -2.69 -17.55
CA GLY A 136 -24.58 -1.31 -17.72
C GLY A 136 -26.10 -1.21 -17.76
N GLY A 137 -26.66 -0.55 -16.75
CA GLY A 137 -28.02 -0.08 -16.75
C GLY A 137 -28.22 0.89 -17.91
N GLY A 138 -28.73 0.37 -19.01
CA GLY A 138 -29.32 1.14 -20.08
C GLY A 138 -30.72 1.58 -19.67
N LEU A 139 -30.85 2.84 -19.27
CA LEU A 139 -32.12 3.57 -19.33
C LEU A 139 -32.60 3.59 -20.79
N ALA A 140 -33.74 2.95 -21.08
CA ALA A 140 -34.56 3.24 -22.25
C ALA A 140 -35.98 2.65 -22.09
N GLY A 141 -37.01 3.52 -22.14
CA GLY A 141 -38.42 3.18 -22.33
C GLY A 141 -39.34 3.59 -21.20
#